data_AF-A0A3P6SXS1-F1
#
_entry.id   AF-A0A3P6SXS1-F1
#
_cell.length_a   1.000
_cell.length_b   1.000
_cell.length_c   1.000
_cell.angle_alpha   90.00
_cell.angle_beta   90.00
_cell.angle_gamma   90.00
#
_symmetry.space_group_name_H-M   'P 1'
#
loop_
_entity.id
_entity.type
_entity.pdbx_description
1 polymer ?
#
loop_
_entity_poly.entity_id
_entity_poly.type
_entity_poly.pdbx_seq_one_letter_code
_entity_poly.pdbx_strand_id
1 'polypeptide(L)'
;MVIRKMRLQVGGMLKMIICCHVVALLFTTGLLLHCPQRGFVGINTDYTDLAIHVSDHDIKAECNEHCNCKEEWNPVCEAETGRMYFSPCFAGCTQKHADSHGVSCLRQI
;
A
#
# COMPACT_ATOMS: atom_id res chain seq x y z
N MET A 1 26.73 10.92 30.06
CA MET A 1 27.11 12.03 30.98
C MET A 1 25.96 13.05 31.08
N VAL A 2 24.80 12.64 31.59
CA VAL A 2 23.62 13.52 31.78
C VAL A 2 23.14 13.41 33.23
N ILE A 3 23.04 12.18 33.74
CA ILE A 3 22.68 11.84 35.13
C ILE A 3 23.63 12.52 36.14
N ARG A 4 24.94 12.49 35.88
CA ARG A 4 25.95 13.17 36.73
C ARG A 4 25.87 14.70 36.69
N LYS A 5 25.37 15.29 35.60
CA LYS A 5 25.27 16.76 35.45
C LYS A 5 24.00 17.33 36.08
N MET A 6 22.94 16.53 36.26
CA MET A 6 21.63 17.03 36.69
C MET A 6 21.32 16.87 38.19
N ARG A 7 22.22 16.30 39.01
CA ARG A 7 22.03 16.05 40.46
C ARG A 7 20.63 15.51 40.84
N LEU A 8 20.04 14.66 40.00
CA LEU A 8 18.70 14.11 40.23
C LEU A 8 18.75 13.00 41.29
N GLN A 9 17.89 13.08 42.32
CA GLN A 9 17.64 11.95 43.22
C GLN A 9 16.98 10.77 42.47
N VAL A 10 17.00 9.58 43.06
CA VAL A 10 16.40 8.34 42.48
C VAL A 10 14.96 8.57 42.01
N GLY A 11 14.16 9.33 42.77
CA GLY A 11 12.80 9.69 42.38
C GLY A 11 12.71 10.57 41.12
N GLY A 12 13.68 11.46 40.90
CA GLY A 12 13.77 12.27 39.68
C GLY A 12 14.14 11.44 38.45
N MET A 13 15.06 10.48 38.62
CA MET A 13 15.42 9.54 37.55
C MET A 13 14.21 8.68 37.15
N LEU A 14 13.46 8.19 38.14
CA LEU A 14 12.24 7.41 37.90
C LEU A 14 11.18 8.23 37.15
N LYS A 15 10.95 9.49 37.54
CA LYS A 15 10.01 10.39 36.85
C LYS A 15 10.40 10.64 35.39
N MET A 16 11.69 10.81 35.10
CA MET A 16 12.17 11.02 33.73
C MET A 16 11.96 9.75 32.89
N ILE A 17 12.26 8.58 33.43
CA ILE A 17 12.03 7.28 32.75
C ILE A 17 10.54 7.09 32.43
N ILE A 18 9.66 7.34 33.41
CA ILE A 18 8.21 7.25 33.23
C ILE A 18 7.75 8.24 32.15
N CYS A 19 8.20 9.49 32.20
CA CYS A 19 7.85 10.50 31.20
C CYS A 19 8.28 10.07 29.79
N CYS A 20 9.52 9.60 29.62
CA CYS A 20 9.99 9.10 28.33
C CYS A 20 9.15 7.92 27.82
N HIS A 21 8.75 6.98 28.69
CA HIS A 21 7.89 5.86 28.30
C HIS A 21 6.49 6.32 27.91
N VAL A 22 5.88 7.24 28.66
CA VAL A 22 4.56 7.80 28.32
C VAL A 22 4.62 8.49 26.96
N VAL A 23 5.64 9.31 26.70
CA VAL A 23 5.83 9.99 25.41
C VAL A 23 6.02 8.97 24.28
N ALA A 24 6.86 7.96 24.49
CA ALA A 24 7.05 6.89 23.50
C ALA A 24 5.74 6.15 23.20
N LEU A 25 4.96 5.78 24.23
CA LEU A 25 3.68 5.12 24.07
C LEU A 25 2.68 5.98 23.30
N LEU A 26 2.63 7.29 23.57
CA LEU A 26 1.81 8.22 22.79
C LEU A 26 2.20 8.22 21.32
N PHE A 27 3.50 8.26 20.99
CA PHE A 27 3.94 8.19 19.59
C PHE A 27 3.66 6.83 18.95
N THR A 28 3.74 5.73 19.70
CA THR A 28 3.39 4.40 19.16
C THR A 28 1.92 4.26 18.78
N THR A 29 1.02 5.09 19.34
CA THR A 29 -0.39 5.10 18.87
C THR A 29 -0.53 5.52 17.40
N GLY A 30 0.46 6.22 16.84
CA GLY A 30 0.53 6.49 15.40
C GLY A 30 0.64 5.22 14.54
N LEU A 31 1.14 4.12 15.11
CA LEU A 31 1.19 2.81 14.44
C LEU A 31 -0.19 2.11 14.43
N LEU A 32 -1.11 2.52 15.33
CA LEU A 32 -2.48 2.01 15.36
C LEU A 32 -3.39 2.71 14.34
N LEU A 33 -2.90 3.78 13.70
CA LEU A 33 -3.56 4.39 12.55
C LEU A 33 -3.46 3.43 11.36
N HIS A 34 -4.41 2.51 11.28
CA HIS A 34 -4.54 1.60 10.15
C HIS A 34 -5.06 2.38 8.94
N CYS A 35 -4.24 2.49 7.89
CA CYS A 35 -4.75 2.90 6.58
C CYS A 35 -5.39 1.68 5.91
N PRO A 36 -6.51 1.82 5.18
CA PRO A 36 -7.07 0.70 4.44
C PRO A 36 -6.01 0.17 3.46
N GLN A 37 -5.76 -1.14 3.51
CA GLN A 37 -4.84 -1.78 2.56
C GLN A 37 -5.37 -1.54 1.15
N ARG A 38 -4.56 -0.87 0.33
CA ARG A 38 -4.89 -0.60 -1.07
C ARG A 38 -4.70 -1.87 -1.90
N GLY A 39 -5.63 -2.11 -2.81
CA GLY A 39 -5.57 -3.23 -3.74
C GLY A 39 -4.56 -2.98 -4.85
N PHE A 40 -3.45 -3.73 -4.83
CA PHE A 40 -2.56 -3.92 -5.97
C PHE A 40 -3.10 -5.04 -6.87
N VAL A 41 -3.58 -4.65 -8.05
CA VAL A 41 -4.14 -5.55 -9.04
C VAL A 41 -3.03 -6.47 -9.58
N GLY A 42 -3.31 -7.78 -9.63
CA GLY A 42 -2.37 -8.84 -9.98
C GLY A 42 -1.39 -9.25 -8.88
N ILE A 43 -1.40 -8.60 -7.71
CA ILE A 43 -0.50 -8.92 -6.57
C ILE A 43 -1.27 -9.28 -5.31
N ASN A 44 -2.25 -8.47 -4.92
CA ASN A 44 -3.09 -8.73 -3.73
C ASN A 44 -4.60 -8.64 -4.03
N THR A 45 -4.95 -8.25 -5.25
CA THR A 45 -6.32 -8.12 -5.77
C THR A 45 -6.34 -8.63 -7.20
N ASP A 46 -7.38 -9.32 -7.61
CA ASP A 46 -7.53 -9.79 -8.99
C ASP A 46 -8.03 -8.67 -9.93
N TYR A 47 -7.86 -8.82 -11.25
CA TYR A 47 -8.39 -7.89 -12.25
C TYR A 47 -9.93 -7.93 -12.39
N THR A 48 -10.58 -9.02 -11.98
CA THR A 48 -12.01 -9.29 -12.25
C THR A 48 -12.98 -8.88 -11.12
N ASP A 49 -12.52 -8.35 -9.97
CA ASP A 49 -13.31 -8.12 -8.73
C ASP A 49 -14.13 -9.33 -8.21
N LEU A 50 -14.14 -10.45 -8.94
CA LEU A 50 -14.84 -11.66 -8.60
C LEU A 50 -13.98 -12.41 -7.60
N ALA A 51 -14.46 -12.45 -6.36
CA ALA A 51 -13.91 -13.29 -5.31
C ALA A 51 -14.15 -14.77 -5.64
N ILE A 52 -13.47 -15.30 -6.65
CA ILE A 52 -13.37 -16.72 -6.90
C ILE A 52 -11.89 -17.05 -6.85
N HIS A 53 -11.50 -17.62 -5.72
CA HIS A 53 -10.29 -18.37 -5.41
C HIS A 53 -9.60 -19.05 -6.62
N VAL A 54 -8.99 -18.27 -7.51
CA VAL A 54 -7.99 -18.75 -8.44
C VAL A 54 -6.70 -18.07 -8.04
N SER A 55 -5.84 -18.89 -7.46
CA SER A 55 -4.55 -18.59 -6.85
C SER A 55 -3.49 -18.07 -7.83
N ASP A 56 -3.88 -17.53 -8.98
CA ASP A 56 -2.95 -17.06 -10.01
C ASP A 56 -2.75 -15.56 -9.85
N HIS A 57 -1.80 -15.21 -8.99
CA HIS A 57 -1.37 -13.84 -8.81
C HIS A 57 -0.46 -13.48 -10.00
N ASP A 58 -1.06 -13.00 -11.09
CA ASP A 58 -0.34 -12.49 -12.25
C ASP A 58 -0.65 -11.00 -12.47
N ILE A 59 0.40 -10.23 -12.72
CA ILE A 59 0.28 -8.81 -13.12
C ILE A 59 -0.26 -8.68 -14.55
N LYS A 60 -0.25 -9.77 -15.33
CA LYS A 60 -0.81 -9.87 -16.68
C LYS A 60 -2.31 -10.20 -16.65
N ALA A 61 -3.04 -9.59 -17.58
CA ALA A 61 -4.46 -9.80 -17.81
C ALA A 61 -4.77 -9.59 -19.30
N GLU A 62 -5.93 -10.02 -19.77
CA GLU A 62 -6.36 -9.89 -21.18
C GLU A 62 -6.18 -8.47 -21.73
N CYS A 63 -6.45 -7.45 -20.93
CA CYS A 63 -6.35 -6.06 -21.38
C CYS A 63 -4.91 -5.52 -21.51
N ASN A 64 -3.91 -6.20 -20.93
CA ASN A 64 -2.51 -5.80 -20.98
C ASN A 64 -1.60 -6.82 -21.69
N GLU A 65 -2.11 -8.02 -22.02
CA GLU A 65 -1.35 -9.11 -22.64
C GLU A 65 -0.74 -8.72 -23.99
N HIS A 66 -1.44 -7.87 -24.75
CA HIS A 66 -1.04 -7.39 -26.08
C HIS A 66 -0.29 -6.05 -26.05
N CYS A 67 -0.03 -5.49 -24.86
CA CYS A 67 0.64 -4.20 -24.71
C CYS A 67 2.17 -4.30 -24.73
N ASN A 68 2.73 -5.52 -24.71
CA ASN A 68 4.19 -5.77 -24.59
C ASN A 68 4.82 -5.02 -23.41
N CYS A 69 4.16 -5.08 -22.24
CA CYS A 69 4.60 -4.37 -21.06
C CYS A 69 5.99 -4.81 -20.59
N LYS A 70 6.81 -3.82 -20.20
CA LYS A 70 8.05 -4.07 -19.47
C LYS A 70 7.73 -4.28 -18.00
N GLU A 71 8.38 -5.25 -17.38
CA GLU A 71 8.33 -5.50 -15.93
C GLU A 71 9.18 -4.48 -15.15
N GLU A 72 8.96 -3.20 -15.44
CA GLU A 72 9.59 -2.06 -14.76
C GLU A 72 8.59 -1.46 -13.76
N TRP A 73 9.00 -1.41 -12.49
CA TRP A 73 8.17 -0.91 -11.40
C TRP A 73 7.92 0.60 -11.54
N ASN A 74 6.67 0.98 -11.82
CA ASN A 74 6.24 2.37 -11.93
C ASN A 74 4.78 2.51 -11.47
N PRO A 75 4.48 2.32 -10.17
CA PRO A 75 3.12 2.09 -9.70
C PRO A 75 2.23 3.31 -9.91
N VAL A 76 1.01 3.07 -10.40
CA VAL A 76 -0.02 4.10 -10.60
C VAL A 76 -1.31 3.74 -9.89
N CYS A 77 -2.07 4.76 -9.52
CA CYS A 77 -3.36 4.62 -8.83
C CYS A 77 -4.49 5.11 -9.74
N GLU A 78 -5.51 4.28 -9.93
CA GLU A 78 -6.76 4.67 -10.57
C GLU A 78 -7.56 5.57 -9.62
N ALA A 79 -7.84 6.81 -10.04
CA ALA A 79 -8.48 7.80 -9.18
C ALA A 79 -9.93 7.43 -8.78
N GLU A 80 -10.68 6.77 -9.66
CA GLU A 80 -12.10 6.42 -9.44
C GLU A 80 -12.26 5.24 -8.47
N THR A 81 -11.46 4.19 -8.63
CA THR A 81 -11.59 2.92 -7.89
C THR A 81 -10.59 2.80 -6.74
N GLY A 82 -9.49 3.57 -6.78
CA GLY A 82 -8.38 3.48 -5.84
C GLY A 82 -7.49 2.25 -6.04
N ARG A 83 -7.63 1.53 -7.16
CA ARG A 83 -6.78 0.38 -7.53
C ARG A 83 -5.37 0.82 -7.88
N MET A 84 -4.39 0.03 -7.48
CA MET A 84 -3.00 0.22 -7.87
C MET A 84 -2.54 -0.84 -8.86
N TYR A 85 -1.80 -0.41 -9.88
CA TYR A 85 -1.23 -1.28 -10.91
C TYR A 85 0.30 -1.24 -10.84
N PHE A 86 0.96 -2.32 -11.26
CA PHE A 86 2.44 -2.44 -11.23
C PHE A 86 3.14 -1.35 -12.06
N SER A 87 2.57 -1.04 -13.22
CA SER A 87 2.97 0.08 -14.08
C SER A 87 1.76 0.62 -14.84
N PRO A 88 1.86 1.81 -15.50
CA PRO A 88 0.76 2.30 -16.33
C PRO A 88 0.39 1.33 -17.46
N CYS A 89 1.36 0.57 -17.97
CA CYS A 89 1.14 -0.44 -19.01
C CYS A 89 0.27 -1.60 -18.53
N PHE A 90 0.55 -2.10 -17.33
CA PHE A 90 -0.28 -3.17 -16.76
C PHE A 90 -1.71 -2.69 -16.45
N ALA A 91 -1.97 -1.39 -16.39
CA ALA A 91 -3.32 -0.85 -16.28
C ALA A 91 -4.13 -0.89 -17.59
N GLY A 92 -3.48 -0.98 -18.77
CA GLY A 92 -4.09 -1.10 -20.11
C GLY A 92 -3.59 -0.06 -21.14
N CYS A 93 -3.58 -0.37 -22.45
CA CYS A 93 -2.90 0.47 -23.47
C CYS A 93 -3.76 1.07 -24.61
N THR A 94 -4.98 0.59 -24.90
CA THR A 94 -5.77 1.05 -26.06
C THR A 94 -6.98 1.89 -25.67
N GLN A 95 -7.89 1.37 -24.84
CA GLN A 95 -9.11 2.05 -24.37
C GLN A 95 -9.55 1.54 -22.99
N LYS A 96 -10.44 2.28 -22.33
CA LYS A 96 -11.11 1.79 -21.12
C LYS A 96 -12.01 0.61 -21.53
N HIS A 97 -11.53 -0.61 -21.31
CA HIS A 97 -12.28 -1.82 -21.61
C HIS A 97 -13.05 -2.22 -20.35
N ALA A 98 -14.38 -2.26 -20.47
CA ALA A 98 -15.20 -3.09 -19.62
C ALA A 98 -15.38 -4.40 -20.37
N ASP A 99 -14.66 -5.44 -19.96
CA ASP A 99 -14.87 -6.77 -20.55
C ASP A 99 -16.22 -7.36 -20.08
N SER A 100 -16.77 -8.28 -20.86
CA SER A 100 -18.00 -9.03 -20.58
C SER A 100 -17.93 -9.79 -19.24
N HIS A 101 -16.72 -10.04 -18.73
CA HIS A 101 -16.45 -10.62 -17.43
C HIS A 101 -16.29 -9.58 -16.29
N GLY A 102 -16.52 -8.28 -16.54
CA GLY A 102 -16.51 -7.22 -15.53
C GLY A 102 -15.15 -6.56 -15.27
N VAL A 103 -14.11 -6.91 -16.04
CA VAL A 103 -12.77 -6.31 -15.92
C VAL A 103 -12.80 -4.86 -16.40
N SER A 104 -12.41 -3.90 -15.55
CA SER A 104 -12.28 -2.47 -15.92
C SER A 104 -10.80 -2.10 -16.03
N CYS A 105 -10.29 -1.99 -17.26
CA CYS A 105 -8.90 -1.55 -17.50
C CYS A 105 -8.84 -0.07 -17.85
N LEU A 106 -7.74 0.58 -17.49
CA LEU A 106 -7.51 1.99 -17.75
C LEU A 106 -7.01 2.21 -19.18
N ARG A 107 -7.33 3.40 -19.69
CA ARG A 107 -6.70 3.92 -20.90
C ARG A 107 -5.40 4.62 -20.50
N GLN A 108 -4.26 4.04 -20.87
CA GLN A 108 -2.99 4.76 -20.81
C GLN A 108 -2.94 5.79 -21.95
N ILE A 109 -2.67 7.05 -21.60
CA ILE A 109 -2.33 8.13 -22.54
C ILE A 109 -0.81 8.19 -22.67
#